data_AF-A0ABD2QE55-F1
#
_entry.id   AF-A0ABD2QE55-F1
#
_cell.length_a   1.000
_cell.length_b   1.000
_cell.length_c   1.000
_cell.angle_alpha   90.00
_cell.angle_beta   90.00
_cell.angle_gamma   90.00
#
_symmetry.space_group_name_H-M   'P 1'
#
loop_
_entity.id
_entity.type
_entity.pdbx_description
1 polymer ?
#
loop_
_entity_poly.entity_id
_entity_poly.type
_entity_poly.pdbx_seq_one_letter_code
_entity_poly.pdbx_strand_id
1 'polypeptide(L)'
;MNDVDQKGAASLLKYLSLANTIGRAGAGIVSDLPFINPIWLNNFALVLGGTVLIFIPLMQTYSGLMAMAVIYGGIIGSAILLSGIMCMPLMCLSRWENNPKNRDASVLGLFSAMCCRCGSKDVEAKE
;
A
#
# COMPACT_ATOMS: atom_id res chain seq x y z
N MET A 1 -10.30 -9.55 31.18
CA MET A 1 -10.49 -9.37 29.72
C MET A 1 -11.99 -9.26 29.50
N ASN A 2 -12.47 -8.02 29.32
CA ASN A 2 -13.89 -7.74 29.18
C ASN A 2 -14.38 -8.21 27.82
N ASP A 3 -15.60 -8.74 27.79
CA ASP A 3 -16.36 -9.05 26.59
C ASP A 3 -16.49 -7.76 25.76
N VAL A 4 -15.58 -7.57 24.80
CA VAL A 4 -15.66 -6.46 23.84
C VAL A 4 -16.91 -6.72 23.03
N ASP A 5 -17.93 -5.91 23.29
CA ASP A 5 -19.20 -5.90 22.58
C ASP A 5 -18.94 -6.15 21.08
N GLN A 6 -19.36 -7.32 20.60
CA GLN A 6 -19.03 -7.81 19.26
C GLN A 6 -19.45 -6.81 18.18
N LYS A 7 -20.47 -5.98 18.45
CA LYS A 7 -20.98 -4.98 17.53
C LYS A 7 -20.02 -3.79 17.43
N GLY A 8 -19.42 -3.36 18.55
CA GLY A 8 -18.39 -2.33 18.57
C GLY A 8 -17.13 -2.74 17.80
N ALA A 9 -16.62 -3.94 18.06
CA ALA A 9 -15.45 -4.47 17.36
C ALA A 9 -15.70 -4.68 15.85
N ALA A 10 -16.86 -5.25 15.48
CA ALA A 10 -17.23 -5.45 14.09
C ALA A 10 -17.40 -4.12 13.32
N SER A 11 -17.94 -3.10 13.99
CA SER A 11 -18.05 -1.76 13.41
C SER A 11 -16.67 -1.18 13.12
N LEU A 12 -15.73 -1.30 14.06
CA LEU A 12 -14.36 -0.82 13.89
C LEU A 12 -13.66 -1.50 12.70
N LEU A 13 -13.80 -2.83 12.58
CA LEU A 13 -13.19 -3.62 11.51
C LEU A 13 -13.73 -3.26 10.12
N LYS A 14 -15.04 -2.96 10.03
CA LYS A 14 -15.68 -2.48 8.80
C LYS A 14 -15.03 -1.17 8.33
N TYR A 15 -14.88 -0.21 9.22
CA TYR A 15 -14.28 1.08 8.87
C TYR A 15 -12.79 0.98 8.56
N LEU A 16 -12.03 0.16 9.29
CA LEU A 16 -10.61 -0.07 9.01
C LEU A 16 -10.39 -0.66 7.61
N SER A 17 -11.18 -1.67 7.24
CA SER A 17 -11.07 -2.31 5.92
C SER A 17 -11.49 -1.37 4.80
N LEU A 18 -12.54 -0.58 5.01
CA LEU A 18 -12.98 0.43 4.04
C LEU A 18 -11.90 1.51 3.83
N ALA A 19 -11.34 2.03 4.92
CA ALA A 19 -10.28 3.03 4.88
C ALA A 19 -9.02 2.52 4.19
N ASN A 20 -8.67 1.24 4.39
CA ASN A 20 -7.56 0.58 3.73
C ASN A 20 -7.75 0.55 2.19
N THR A 21 -8.97 0.28 1.72
CA THR A 21 -9.29 0.31 0.28
C THR A 21 -9.21 1.73 -0.28
N ILE A 22 -9.74 2.73 0.44
CA ILE A 22 -9.67 4.14 0.03
C ILE A 22 -8.21 4.61 -0.02
N GLY A 23 -7.40 4.24 0.96
CA GLY A 23 -5.97 4.55 1.01
C GLY A 23 -5.22 4.01 -0.20
N ARG A 24 -5.57 2.81 -0.67
CA ARG A 24 -5.02 2.23 -1.91
C ARG A 24 -5.44 3.01 -3.15
N ALA A 25 -6.74 3.33 -3.29
CA ALA A 25 -7.21 4.11 -4.44
C ALA A 25 -6.55 5.50 -4.51
N GLY A 26 -6.45 6.18 -3.36
CA GLY A 26 -5.78 7.47 -3.27
C GLY A 26 -4.29 7.39 -3.60
N ALA A 27 -3.59 6.36 -3.11
CA ALA A 27 -2.17 6.17 -3.40
C ALA A 27 -1.90 5.81 -4.85
N GLY A 28 -2.79 5.07 -5.51
CA GLY A 28 -2.71 4.82 -6.95
C GLY A 28 -2.73 6.14 -7.71
N ILE A 29 -3.77 6.96 -7.49
CA ILE A 29 -3.92 8.26 -8.14
C ILE A 29 -2.72 9.17 -7.83
N VAL A 30 -2.27 9.22 -6.58
CA VAL A 30 -1.13 10.05 -6.16
C VAL A 30 0.19 9.56 -6.77
N SER A 31 0.39 8.26 -6.92
CA SER A 31 1.61 7.68 -7.48
C SER A 31 1.71 7.85 -8.99
N ASP A 32 0.60 8.12 -9.68
CA ASP A 32 0.57 8.46 -11.11
C ASP A 32 0.99 9.91 -11.39
N LEU A 33 1.18 10.77 -10.36
CA LEU A 33 1.71 12.12 -10.57
C LEU A 33 3.24 12.09 -10.77
N PRO A 34 3.76 12.53 -11.93
CA PRO A 34 5.20 12.52 -12.23
C PRO A 34 6.01 13.53 -11.41
N PHE A 35 5.34 14.34 -10.58
CA PHE A 35 5.98 15.38 -9.77
C PHE A 35 6.63 14.87 -8.48
N ILE A 36 6.36 13.62 -8.05
CA ILE A 36 6.79 13.13 -6.74
C ILE A 36 7.56 11.80 -6.89
N ASN A 37 8.75 11.75 -6.29
CA ASN A 37 9.53 10.51 -6.23
C ASN A 37 8.79 9.48 -5.35
N PRO A 38 8.46 8.28 -5.88
CA PRO A 38 7.69 7.28 -5.15
C PRO A 38 8.41 6.77 -3.89
N ILE A 39 9.75 6.82 -3.88
CA ILE A 39 10.55 6.47 -2.69
C ILE A 39 10.28 7.41 -1.51
N TRP A 40 10.07 8.71 -1.78
CA TRP A 40 9.87 9.72 -0.75
C TRP A 40 8.47 9.59 -0.15
N LEU A 41 7.50 9.33 -1.03
CA LEU A 41 6.10 9.11 -0.65
C LEU A 41 5.94 7.85 0.23
N ASN A 42 6.68 6.77 -0.06
CA ASN A 42 6.67 5.55 0.77
C ASN A 42 7.25 5.79 2.17
N ASN A 43 8.40 6.44 2.25
CA ASN A 43 9.03 6.74 3.53
C ASN A 43 8.16 7.68 4.38
N PHE A 44 7.50 8.66 3.74
CA PHE A 44 6.58 9.56 4.42
C PHE A 44 5.36 8.82 4.99
N ALA A 45 4.76 7.89 4.24
CA ALA A 45 3.64 7.08 4.73
C ALA A 45 4.04 6.22 5.94
N LEU A 46 5.23 5.63 5.94
CA LEU A 46 5.77 4.86 7.08
C LEU A 46 5.96 5.72 8.33
N VAL A 47 6.54 6.91 8.18
CA VAL A 47 6.74 7.85 9.29
C VAL A 47 5.41 8.29 9.88
N LEU A 48 4.43 8.65 9.04
CA LEU A 48 3.09 9.02 9.50
C LEU A 48 2.37 7.85 10.18
N GLY A 49 2.44 6.64 9.61
CA GLY A 49 1.83 5.44 10.19
C GLY A 49 2.40 5.11 11.56
N GLY A 50 3.72 5.21 11.72
CA GLY A 50 4.39 5.03 13.00
C GLY A 50 4.02 6.11 14.02
N THR A 51 3.91 7.37 13.57
CA THR A 51 3.51 8.49 14.44
C THR A 51 2.10 8.28 14.98
N VAL A 52 1.15 7.85 14.15
CA VAL A 52 -0.22 7.53 14.57
C VAL A 52 -0.23 6.38 15.58
N LEU A 53 0.60 5.35 15.37
CA LEU A 53 0.67 4.20 16.27
C LEU A 53 1.19 4.57 17.67
N ILE A 54 2.12 5.52 17.76
CA ILE A 54 2.61 6.05 19.04
C ILE A 54 1.52 6.84 19.77
N PHE A 55 0.62 7.49 19.04
CA PHE A 55 -0.51 8.25 19.60
C PHE A 55 -1.71 7.38 19.99
N ILE A 56 -1.91 6.22 19.35
CA ILE A 56 -3.00 5.27 19.67
C ILE A 56 -3.12 4.93 21.17
N PRO A 57 -2.05 4.56 21.90
CA PRO A 57 -2.17 4.21 23.32
C PRO A 57 -2.53 5.41 24.21
N LEU A 58 -2.39 6.65 23.76
CA LEU A 58 -2.73 7.85 24.54
C LEU A 58 -4.24 8.13 24.57
N MET A 59 -4.99 7.62 23.59
CA MET A 59 -6.42 7.90 23.42
C MET A 59 -7.23 6.59 23.54
N GLN A 60 -7.67 6.26 24.76
CA GLN A 60 -8.42 5.03 25.06
C GLN A 60 -9.95 5.18 24.90
N THR A 61 -10.42 6.29 24.30
CA THR A 61 -11.84 6.55 24.08
C THR A 61 -12.35 5.87 22.80
N TYR A 62 -13.52 5.22 22.82
CA TYR A 62 -14.10 4.50 21.67
C TYR A 62 -14.12 5.32 20.37
N SER A 63 -14.55 6.59 20.44
CA SER A 63 -14.54 7.51 19.28
C SER A 63 -13.13 7.85 18.80
N GLY A 64 -12.16 7.95 19.70
CA GLY A 64 -10.76 8.21 19.38
C GLY A 64 -10.11 7.02 18.67
N LEU A 65 -10.35 5.80 19.15
CA LEU A 65 -9.85 4.59 18.49
C LEU A 65 -10.42 4.42 17.07
N MET A 66 -11.70 4.74 16.88
CA MET A 66 -12.35 4.68 15.56
C MET A 66 -11.70 5.65 14.57
N ALA A 67 -11.50 6.91 14.96
CA ALA A 67 -10.89 7.92 14.10
C ALA A 67 -9.44 7.54 13.75
N MET A 68 -8.65 7.10 14.73
CA MET A 68 -7.26 6.71 14.51
C MET A 68 -7.15 5.45 13.66
N ALA A 69 -8.05 4.47 13.82
CA ALA A 69 -8.08 3.27 12.99
C ALA A 69 -8.34 3.57 11.51
N VAL A 70 -9.24 4.51 11.19
CA VAL A 70 -9.51 4.93 9.81
C VAL A 70 -8.29 5.63 9.20
N ILE A 71 -7.68 6.57 9.93
CA ILE A 71 -6.49 7.29 9.46
C ILE A 71 -5.32 6.32 9.24
N TYR A 72 -5.05 5.47 10.23
CA TYR A 72 -4.01 4.45 10.17
C TYR A 72 -4.23 3.45 9.02
N GLY A 73 -5.46 2.98 8.84
CA GLY A 73 -5.84 2.08 7.75
C GLY A 73 -5.58 2.68 6.37
N GLY A 74 -5.90 3.96 6.17
CA GLY A 74 -5.61 4.67 4.92
C GLY A 74 -4.10 4.80 4.65
N ILE A 75 -3.33 5.22 5.65
CA ILE A 75 -1.87 5.40 5.53
C ILE A 75 -1.18 4.07 5.23
N ILE A 76 -1.50 3.00 5.96
CA ILE A 76 -0.90 1.69 5.71
C ILE A 76 -1.34 1.09 4.38
N GLY A 77 -2.61 1.26 4.01
CA GLY A 77 -3.10 0.82 2.72
C GLY A 77 -2.33 1.43 1.56
N SER A 78 -2.02 2.73 1.66
CA SER A 78 -1.19 3.44 0.67
C SER A 78 0.25 2.92 0.62
N ALA A 79 0.90 2.72 1.78
CA ALA A 79 2.29 2.28 1.86
C ALA A 79 2.49 0.86 1.28
N ILE A 80 1.55 -0.05 1.53
CA ILE A 80 1.59 -1.42 1.00
C ILE A 80 1.48 -1.42 -0.53
N LEU A 81 0.56 -0.63 -1.09
CA LEU A 81 0.39 -0.53 -2.54
C LEU A 81 1.66 0.01 -3.20
N LEU A 82 2.21 1.10 -2.64
CA LEU A 82 3.37 1.77 -3.19
C LEU A 82 4.63 0.89 -3.13
N SER A 83 4.80 0.15 -2.05
CA SER A 83 5.85 -0.86 -1.92
C SER A 83 5.72 -1.96 -2.98
N GLY A 84 4.51 -2.39 -3.31
CA GLY A 84 4.25 -3.34 -4.40
C GLY A 84 4.61 -2.78 -5.78
N ILE A 85 4.19 -1.54 -6.07
CA ILE A 85 4.48 -0.83 -7.34
C ILE A 85 5.99 -0.69 -7.55
N MET A 86 6.73 -0.34 -6.48
CA MET A 86 8.19 -0.19 -6.55
C MET A 86 8.91 -1.53 -6.70
N CYS A 87 8.42 -2.59 -6.08
CA CYS A 87 9.10 -3.88 -6.07
C CYS A 87 9.00 -4.64 -7.41
N MET A 88 7.85 -4.54 -8.09
CA MET A 88 7.63 -5.19 -9.40
C MET A 88 8.72 -4.91 -10.45
N PRO A 89 9.06 -3.64 -10.78
CA PRO A 89 10.10 -3.35 -11.78
C PRO A 89 11.49 -3.79 -11.33
N LEU A 90 11.80 -3.74 -10.02
CA LEU A 90 13.09 -4.19 -9.48
C LEU A 90 13.28 -5.71 -9.66
N MET A 91 12.27 -6.52 -9.36
CA MET A 91 12.33 -7.97 -9.53
C MET A 91 12.53 -8.36 -11.00
N CYS A 92 11.82 -7.67 -11.90
CA CYS A 92 12.00 -7.90 -13.32
C CYS A 92 13.39 -7.46 -13.78
N LEU A 93 13.86 -6.26 -13.40
CA LEU A 93 15.18 -5.78 -13.76
C LEU A 93 16.29 -6.74 -13.32
N SER A 94 16.23 -7.28 -12.10
CA SER A 94 17.19 -8.27 -11.60
C SER A 94 17.24 -9.53 -12.48
N ARG A 95 16.09 -10.00 -12.95
CA ARG A 95 16.01 -11.16 -13.84
C ARG A 95 16.53 -10.87 -15.25
N TRP A 96 16.35 -9.64 -15.72
CA TRP A 96 16.86 -9.17 -17.01
C TRP A 96 18.38 -8.95 -16.98
N GLU A 97 18.92 -8.38 -15.90
CA GLU A 97 20.35 -8.17 -15.70
C GLU A 97 21.12 -9.50 -15.60
N ASN A 98 20.52 -10.52 -14.99
CA ASN A 98 21.09 -11.87 -14.95
C ASN A 98 21.14 -12.55 -16.33
N ASN A 99 20.56 -11.96 -17.39
CA ASN A 99 20.64 -12.46 -18.75
C ASN A 99 21.71 -11.70 -19.56
N PRO A 100 22.84 -12.35 -19.93
CA PRO A 100 23.98 -11.66 -20.57
C PRO A 100 23.67 -11.03 -21.93
N LYS A 101 22.54 -11.39 -22.57
CA LYS A 101 22.12 -10.89 -23.89
C LYS A 101 21.49 -9.49 -23.85
N ASN A 102 21.06 -8.99 -22.69
CA ASN A 102 20.09 -7.88 -22.61
C ASN A 102 20.62 -6.59 -21.96
N ARG A 103 21.95 -6.41 -21.87
CA ARG A 103 22.57 -5.30 -21.11
C ARG A 103 22.35 -3.89 -21.69
N ASP A 104 21.89 -3.76 -22.93
CA ASP A 104 21.76 -2.47 -23.63
C ASP A 104 20.29 -2.02 -23.85
N ALA A 105 19.31 -2.70 -23.25
CA ALA A 105 17.90 -2.40 -23.47
C ALA A 105 17.34 -1.33 -22.49
N SER A 106 16.64 -0.33 -23.01
CA SER A 106 16.07 0.78 -22.25
C SER A 106 14.92 0.36 -21.32
N VAL A 107 14.96 0.80 -20.06
CA VAL A 107 13.96 0.57 -18.98
C VAL A 107 12.52 0.95 -19.36
N LEU A 108 12.32 1.90 -20.28
CA LEU A 108 10.99 2.31 -20.75
C LEU A 108 10.28 1.21 -21.55
N GLY A 109 11.02 0.45 -22.36
CA GLY A 109 10.47 -0.65 -23.16
C GLY A 109 10.05 -1.85 -22.31
N LEU A 110 10.72 -2.04 -21.17
CA LEU A 110 10.40 -3.07 -20.18
C LEU A 110 9.08 -2.79 -19.46
N PHE A 111 8.83 -1.53 -19.08
CA PHE A 111 7.60 -1.13 -18.42
C PHE A 111 6.38 -1.37 -19.32
N SER A 112 6.48 -1.02 -20.60
CA SER A 112 5.43 -1.27 -21.59
C SER A 112 5.17 -2.76 -21.83
N ALA A 113 6.22 -3.60 -21.82
CA ALA A 113 6.08 -5.05 -21.95
C ALA A 113 5.49 -5.71 -20.69
N MET A 114 5.80 -5.18 -19.49
CA MET A 114 5.27 -5.66 -18.21
C MET A 114 3.79 -5.32 -18.00
N CYS A 115 3.36 -4.10 -18.32
CA CYS A 115 1.93 -3.74 -18.26
C CYS A 115 1.07 -4.69 -19.11
N CYS A 116 1.60 -5.17 -20.24
CA CYS A 116 0.92 -6.12 -21.11
C CYS A 116 0.82 -7.54 -20.53
N ARG A 117 1.62 -7.89 -19.51
CA ARG A 117 1.67 -9.23 -18.90
C ARG A 117 1.16 -9.28 -17.46
N CYS A 118 1.07 -8.15 -16.77
CA CYS A 118 0.55 -8.04 -15.41
C CYS A 118 -0.99 -8.07 -15.31
N GLY A 119 -1.71 -8.00 -16.44
CA GLY A 119 -3.17 -8.09 -16.46
C GLY A 119 -3.75 -9.50 -16.35
N SER A 120 -2.93 -10.56 -16.26
CA SER A 120 -3.41 -11.94 -16.45
C SER A 120 -3.16 -12.92 -15.30
N LYS A 121 -2.47 -12.57 -14.21
CA LYS A 121 -2.09 -13.58 -13.18
C LYS A 121 -2.47 -13.32 -11.73
N ASP A 122 -2.97 -12.14 -11.35
CA ASP A 122 -3.33 -11.86 -9.95
C ASP A 122 -4.85 -12.03 -9.64
N VAL A 123 -5.66 -12.42 -10.63
CA VAL A 123 -7.12 -12.62 -10.48
C VAL A 123 -7.52 -14.11 -10.36
N GLU A 124 -6.57 -15.05 -10.31
CA GLU A 124 -6.90 -16.49 -10.32
C GLU A 124 -6.54 -17.25 -9.03
N ALA A 125 -6.22 -16.53 -7.94
CA ALA A 125 -5.80 -17.15 -6.66
C ALA A 125 -6.63 -16.72 -5.44
N LYS A 126 -7.90 -16.36 -5.63
CA LYS A 126 -8.84 -16.24 -4.50
C LYS A 126 -10.31 -16.39 -4.89
N GLU A 127 -10.68 -17.59 -5.34
CA GLU A 127 -11.95 -18.23 -4.98
C GLU A 127 -11.68 -19.67 -4.55
#